data_AF-A0A9J6EMW2-F1
#
_entry.id   AF-A0A9J6EMW2-F1
#
_cell.length_a   1.000
_cell.length_b   1.000
_cell.length_c   1.000
_cell.angle_alpha   90.00
_cell.angle_beta   90.00
_cell.angle_gamma   90.00
#
_symmetry.space_group_name_H-M   'P 1'
#
loop_
_entity.id
_entity.type
_entity.pdbx_description
1 polymer ?
#
loop_
_entity_poly.entity_id
_entity_poly.type
_entity_poly.pdbx_seq_one_letter_code
_entity_poly.pdbx_strand_id
1 'polypeptide(L)'
;MQYVQDMRAQQKRQKEIVKFLEFRLSVGEELIAQAQSQNEAESDYNEEWHPPPKRAPLPPDEASKKTLGHCPRLTDASNAAHGRLEECKKKTKFFCAKCRLLFCITKDRRCFENARTK
;
A
#
# COMPACT_ATOMS: atom_id res chain seq x y z
N MET A 1 -19.39 4.15 -29.45
CA MET A 1 -19.49 4.20 -27.96
C MET A 1 -20.93 4.47 -27.54
N GLN A 2 -21.59 3.48 -26.93
CA GLN A 2 -23.01 3.51 -26.53
C GLN A 2 -23.37 4.74 -25.67
N TYR A 3 -22.49 5.14 -24.74
CA TYR A 3 -22.68 6.31 -23.88
C TYR A 3 -22.94 7.63 -24.64
N VAL A 4 -22.24 7.86 -25.77
CA VAL A 4 -22.40 9.09 -26.56
C VAL A 4 -23.77 9.13 -27.24
N GLN A 5 -24.22 7.97 -27.71
CA GLN A 5 -25.53 7.80 -28.34
C GLN A 5 -26.65 7.99 -27.30
N ASP A 6 -26.50 7.41 -26.11
CA ASP A 6 -27.46 7.53 -25.01
C ASP A 6 -27.57 8.98 -24.48
N MET A 7 -26.45 9.71 -24.36
CA MET A 7 -26.47 11.10 -23.93
C MET A 7 -27.09 12.04 -24.97
N ARG A 8 -26.93 11.74 -26.28
CA ARG A 8 -27.64 12.47 -27.36
C ARG A 8 -29.15 12.19 -27.32
N ALA A 9 -29.54 10.93 -27.15
CA ALA A 9 -30.94 10.54 -27.04
C ALA A 9 -31.64 11.17 -25.84
N GLN A 10 -30.93 11.33 -24.72
CA GLN A 10 -31.46 11.94 -23.50
C GLN A 10 -31.32 13.48 -23.43
N GLN A 11 -30.79 14.12 -24.49
CA GLN A 11 -30.53 15.58 -24.54
C GLN A 11 -29.72 16.12 -23.35
N LYS A 12 -28.80 15.32 -22.80
CA LYS A 12 -27.95 15.73 -21.67
C LYS A 12 -26.59 16.23 -22.16
N ARG A 13 -25.99 17.19 -21.44
CA ARG A 13 -24.62 17.65 -21.74
C ARG A 13 -23.65 16.48 -21.62
N GLN A 14 -22.93 16.21 -22.70
CA GLN A 14 -21.90 15.18 -22.73
C GLN A 14 -20.69 15.63 -21.92
N LYS A 15 -20.20 14.76 -21.04
CA LYS A 15 -18.93 14.98 -20.34
C LYS A 15 -17.79 14.64 -21.28
N GLU A 16 -16.74 15.47 -21.31
CA GLU A 16 -15.53 15.24 -22.12
C GLU A 16 -14.65 14.07 -21.63
N ILE A 17 -15.15 13.28 -20.67
CA ILE A 17 -14.48 12.11 -20.11
C ILE A 17 -14.15 11.05 -21.18
N VAL A 18 -14.96 10.96 -22.24
CA VAL A 18 -14.76 9.97 -23.32
C VAL A 18 -13.51 10.32 -24.14
N LYS A 19 -13.31 11.60 -24.47
CA LYS A 19 -12.11 12.07 -25.18
C LYS A 19 -10.84 11.78 -24.36
N PHE A 20 -10.92 11.97 -23.04
CA PHE A 20 -9.80 11.71 -22.15
C PHE A 20 -9.53 10.20 -21.97
N LEU A 21 -10.57 9.37 -22.02
CA LEU A 21 -10.41 7.91 -22.00
C LEU A 21 -9.75 7.42 -23.30
N GLU A 22 -10.22 7.89 -24.46
CA GLU A 22 -9.63 7.56 -25.77
C GLU A 22 -8.16 7.99 -25.85
N PHE A 23 -7.83 9.20 -25.37
CA PHE A 23 -6.45 9.65 -25.26
C PHE A 23 -5.60 8.76 -24.34
N ARG A 24 -6.11 8.37 -23.17
CA ARG A 24 -5.39 7.47 -22.26
C ARG A 24 -5.17 6.09 -22.86
N LEU A 25 -6.14 5.58 -23.62
CA LEU A 25 -6.02 4.31 -24.33
C LEU A 25 -4.96 4.42 -25.44
N SER A 26 -4.96 5.47 -26.25
CA SER A 26 -3.97 5.63 -27.31
C SER A 26 -2.54 5.75 -26.77
N VAL A 27 -2.35 6.51 -25.68
CA VAL A 27 -1.05 6.61 -25.00
C VAL A 27 -0.62 5.26 -24.45
N GLY A 28 -1.55 4.48 -23.87
CA GLY A 28 -1.27 3.14 -23.37
C GLY A 28 -0.84 2.17 -24.47
N GLU A 29 -1.55 2.16 -25.60
CA GLU A 29 -1.23 1.33 -26.77
C GLU A 29 0.16 1.65 -27.32
N GLU A 30 0.50 2.93 -27.44
CA GLU A 30 1.79 3.37 -27.98
C GLU A 30 2.97 3.05 -27.06
N LEU A 31 2.79 3.18 -25.73
CA LEU A 31 3.81 2.78 -24.75
C LEU A 31 4.04 1.25 -24.75
N ILE A 32 2.98 0.45 -24.91
CA ILE A 32 3.09 -1.00 -25.02
C ILE A 32 3.82 -1.38 -26.31
N ALA A 33 3.46 -0.76 -27.44
CA ALA A 33 4.11 -1.02 -28.72
C ALA A 33 5.61 -0.64 -28.69
N GLN A 34 5.96 0.49 -28.06
CA GLN A 34 7.36 0.89 -27.84
C GLN A 34 8.11 -0.14 -27.00
N ALA A 35 7.54 -0.57 -25.87
CA ALA A 35 8.15 -1.59 -25.01
C ALA A 35 8.33 -2.93 -25.74
N GLN A 36 7.37 -3.34 -26.57
CA GLN A 36 7.48 -4.57 -27.36
C GLN A 36 8.55 -4.46 -28.46
N SER A 37 8.63 -3.31 -29.15
CA SER A 37 9.66 -3.07 -30.16
C SER A 37 11.08 -3.00 -29.58
N GLN A 38 11.22 -2.55 -28.33
CA GLN A 38 12.49 -2.53 -27.60
C GLN A 38 12.90 -3.91 -27.05
N ASN A 39 11.96 -4.83 -26.86
CA ASN A 39 12.23 -6.18 -26.34
C ASN A 39 12.73 -7.18 -27.41
N GLU A 40 12.69 -6.84 -28.71
CA GLU A 40 13.26 -7.69 -29.76
C GLU A 40 14.81 -7.62 -29.80
N ALA A 41 15.39 -6.60 -29.16
CA ALA A 41 16.83 -6.45 -28.98
C ALA A 41 17.17 -6.43 -27.48
N GLU A 42 17.45 -7.63 -26.96
CA GLU A 42 18.31 -7.86 -25.80
C GLU A 42 17.69 -7.81 -24.38
N SER A 43 17.95 -8.94 -23.68
CA SER A 43 17.92 -9.20 -22.24
C SER A 43 16.59 -9.54 -21.55
N ASP A 44 16.43 -10.84 -21.30
CA ASP A 44 16.20 -11.47 -20.00
C ASP A 44 15.90 -10.54 -18.81
N TYR A 45 14.72 -9.91 -18.80
CA TYR A 45 14.11 -9.38 -17.59
C TYR A 45 12.85 -10.18 -17.28
N ASN A 46 13.04 -11.44 -16.88
CA ASN A 46 12.03 -12.17 -16.14
C ASN A 46 12.00 -11.67 -14.68
N GLU A 47 11.65 -10.39 -14.49
CA GLU A 47 11.34 -9.89 -13.15
C GLU A 47 9.91 -10.37 -12.82
N GLU A 48 9.85 -11.57 -12.23
CA GLU A 48 8.61 -12.18 -11.74
C GLU A 48 7.88 -11.16 -10.87
N TRP A 49 6.76 -10.63 -11.36
CA TRP A 49 6.00 -9.62 -10.65
C TRP A 49 5.54 -10.18 -9.30
N HIS A 50 6.13 -9.69 -8.21
CA HIS A 50 5.70 -10.00 -6.87
C HIS A 50 4.75 -8.92 -6.36
N PRO A 51 3.56 -9.28 -5.84
CA PRO A 51 2.68 -8.30 -5.22
C PRO A 51 3.41 -7.65 -4.04
N PRO A 52 3.27 -6.33 -3.84
CA PRO A 52 3.93 -5.64 -2.75
C PRO A 52 3.53 -6.26 -1.41
N PRO A 53 4.44 -6.31 -0.42
CA PRO A 53 4.16 -6.90 0.87
C PRO A 53 2.93 -6.23 1.49
N LYS A 54 1.97 -7.05 1.93
CA LYS A 54 0.70 -6.59 2.55
C LYS A 54 0.91 -5.79 3.85
N ARG A 55 2.14 -5.70 4.36
CA ARG A 55 2.49 -5.05 5.62
C ARG A 55 3.55 -3.98 5.36
N ALA A 56 3.30 -2.79 5.90
CA ALA A 56 4.30 -1.72 5.93
C ALA A 56 5.61 -2.21 6.56
N PRO A 57 6.77 -1.86 5.96
CA PRO A 57 8.09 -2.23 6.45
C PRO A 57 8.32 -1.82 7.91
N LEU A 58 9.19 -2.56 8.60
CA LEU A 58 9.68 -2.15 9.91
C LEU A 58 10.61 -0.92 9.74
N PRO A 59 10.58 0.03 10.69
CA PRO A 59 11.54 1.12 10.69
C PRO A 59 12.96 0.57 10.91
N PRO A 60 14.01 1.29 10.46
CA PRO A 60 15.39 0.93 10.74
C PRO A 60 15.63 0.74 12.24
N ASP A 61 16.50 -0.21 12.59
CA ASP A 61 16.79 -0.57 13.99
C ASP A 61 17.20 0.65 14.83
N GLU A 62 18.01 1.55 14.27
CA GLU A 62 18.41 2.79 14.95
C GLU A 62 17.22 3.67 15.35
N ALA A 63 16.19 3.74 14.51
CA ALA A 63 14.98 4.50 14.78
C ALA A 63 14.07 3.79 15.78
N SER A 64 14.05 2.45 15.75
CA SER A 64 13.28 1.63 16.69
C SER A 64 13.86 1.66 18.10
N LYS A 65 15.19 1.57 18.24
CA LYS A 65 15.91 1.47 19.53
C LYS A 65 16.06 2.79 20.27
N LYS A 66 15.91 3.94 19.61
CA LYS A 66 15.89 5.26 20.28
C LYS A 66 14.75 5.31 21.29
N THR A 67 15.03 5.18 22.59
CA THR A 67 14.02 5.10 23.66
C THR A 67 13.15 6.35 23.80
N LEU A 68 13.62 7.50 23.30
CA LEU A 68 12.92 8.77 23.40
C LEU A 68 11.74 8.89 22.42
N GLY A 69 10.58 9.29 22.95
CA GLY A 69 9.40 9.72 22.17
C GLY A 69 8.48 8.59 21.69
N HIS A 70 8.73 7.34 22.08
CA HIS A 70 7.86 6.25 21.69
C HIS A 70 6.77 5.97 22.75
N CYS A 71 5.53 6.37 22.46
CA CYS A 71 4.39 6.20 23.37
C CYS A 71 3.32 5.27 22.77
N PRO A 72 2.78 4.29 23.52
CA PRO A 72 1.70 3.46 23.03
C PRO A 72 0.39 4.26 23.06
N ARG A 73 -0.38 4.17 21.98
CA ARG A 73 -1.71 4.75 21.88
C ARG A 73 -2.70 3.71 21.40
N LEU A 74 -3.95 3.87 21.80
CA LEU A 74 -5.05 3.07 21.30
C LEU A 74 -5.45 3.60 19.93
N THR A 75 -5.63 2.71 18.95
CA THR A 75 -6.16 3.07 17.63
C THR A 75 -7.68 3.14 17.66
N ASP A 76 -8.25 4.10 16.93
CA ASP A 76 -9.69 4.24 16.72
C ASP A 76 -10.25 3.20 15.73
N ALA A 77 -9.40 2.34 15.16
CA ALA A 77 -9.85 1.30 14.26
C ALA A 77 -10.78 0.31 14.98
N SER A 78 -11.93 -0.01 14.36
CA SER A 78 -12.89 -0.95 14.94
C SER A 78 -12.27 -2.35 15.11
N ASN A 79 -11.45 -2.75 14.14
CA ASN A 79 -10.78 -4.05 14.08
C ASN A 79 -9.36 -4.00 14.64
N ALA A 80 -9.03 -5.00 15.47
CA ALA A 80 -7.67 -5.21 15.96
C ALA A 80 -6.79 -5.84 14.86
N ALA A 81 -5.54 -5.37 14.75
CA ALA A 81 -4.58 -5.86 13.75
C ALA A 81 -3.46 -6.67 14.42
N HIS A 82 -2.76 -7.51 13.65
CA HIS A 82 -1.67 -8.34 14.17
C HIS A 82 -0.49 -7.47 14.64
N GLY A 83 0.13 -7.86 15.75
CA GLY A 83 1.37 -7.27 16.24
C GLY A 83 2.49 -7.37 15.21
N ARG A 84 3.46 -6.46 15.32
CA ARG A 84 4.62 -6.38 14.41
C ARG A 84 5.86 -7.13 14.87
N LEU A 85 5.89 -7.60 16.12
CA LEU A 85 7.00 -8.43 16.61
C LEU A 85 6.88 -9.83 16.00
N GLU A 86 7.95 -10.36 15.39
CA GLU A 86 7.95 -11.65 14.65
C GLU A 86 7.38 -12.82 15.46
N GLU A 87 7.67 -12.87 16.76
CA GLU A 87 7.19 -13.93 17.66
C GLU A 87 5.71 -13.76 18.07
N CYS A 88 5.08 -12.61 17.77
CA CYS A 88 3.73 -12.29 18.19
C CYS A 88 2.72 -12.36 17.05
N LYS A 89 1.96 -13.45 16.98
CA LYS A 89 0.88 -13.64 16.00
C LYS A 89 -0.48 -13.11 16.46
N LYS A 90 -0.57 -12.47 17.64
CA LYS A 90 -1.86 -12.05 18.21
C LYS A 90 -2.26 -10.65 17.74
N LYS A 91 -3.57 -10.37 17.79
CA LYS A 91 -4.14 -9.06 17.47
C LYS A 91 -4.01 -8.09 18.64
N THR A 92 -3.88 -6.80 18.33
CA THR A 92 -3.80 -5.68 19.27
C THR A 92 -4.43 -4.43 18.65
N LYS A 93 -4.87 -3.52 19.51
CA LYS A 93 -5.32 -2.17 19.15
C LYS A 93 -4.33 -1.09 19.55
N PHE A 94 -3.20 -1.47 20.14
CA PHE A 94 -2.18 -0.53 20.56
C PHE A 94 -1.13 -0.36 19.49
N PHE A 95 -0.77 0.89 19.20
CA PHE A 95 0.27 1.26 18.26
C PHE A 95 1.24 2.26 18.87
N CYS A 96 2.48 2.29 18.37
CA CYS A 96 3.45 3.32 18.76
C CYS A 96 3.16 4.61 17.99
N ALA A 97 2.99 5.74 18.70
CA ALA A 97 2.78 7.05 18.06
C ALA A 97 3.92 7.48 17.12
N LYS A 98 5.15 7.03 17.40
CA LYS A 98 6.35 7.36 16.63
C LYS A 98 6.58 6.40 15.45
N CYS A 99 6.57 5.08 15.69
CA CYS A 99 6.77 4.09 14.62
C CYS A 99 5.53 3.83 13.76
N ARG A 100 4.34 4.19 14.26
CA ARG A 100 3.04 3.82 13.68
C ARG A 100 2.86 2.30 13.49
N LEU A 101 3.55 1.51 14.30
CA LEU A 101 3.49 0.05 14.31
C LEU A 101 2.67 -0.47 15.50
N LEU A 102 2.00 -1.60 15.31
CA LEU A 102 1.15 -2.24 16.31
C LEU A 102 1.94 -3.18 17.23
N PHE A 103 1.71 -3.05 18.54
CA PHE A 103 2.37 -3.88 19.56
C PHE A 103 1.39 -4.28 20.67
N CYS A 104 1.63 -5.42 21.31
CA CYS A 104 0.91 -5.80 22.52
C CYS A 104 1.51 -5.12 23.75
N ILE A 105 0.65 -4.68 24.67
CA ILE A 105 1.01 -4.12 25.99
C ILE A 105 0.33 -4.88 27.15
N THR A 106 -0.12 -6.11 26.90
CA THR A 106 -0.82 -6.93 27.90
C THR A 106 0.18 -7.60 28.85
N LYS A 107 -0.26 -7.99 30.05
CA LYS A 107 0.59 -8.63 31.09
C LYS A 107 1.46 -9.77 30.54
N ASP A 108 0.87 -10.66 29.74
CA ASP A 108 1.55 -11.84 29.18
C ASP A 108 2.37 -11.53 27.91
N ARG A 109 2.19 -10.35 27.32
CA ARG A 109 2.76 -10.00 26.01
C ARG A 109 3.22 -8.55 26.01
N ARG A 110 4.49 -8.36 26.36
CA ARG A 110 5.18 -7.07 26.43
C ARG A 110 5.91 -6.73 25.14
N CYS A 111 5.27 -6.96 23.98
CA CYS A 111 5.90 -6.79 22.67
C CYS A 111 6.44 -5.37 22.45
N PHE A 112 5.77 -4.38 23.03
CA PHE A 112 6.15 -2.98 22.96
C PHE A 112 7.48 -2.69 23.68
N GLU A 113 7.71 -3.32 24.84
CA GLU A 113 8.96 -3.22 25.60
C GLU A 113 10.07 -3.97 24.86
N ASN A 114 9.80 -5.25 24.50
CA ASN A 114 10.77 -6.13 23.85
C ASN A 114 11.32 -5.57 22.53
N ALA A 115 10.52 -4.79 21.80
CA ALA A 115 10.93 -4.17 20.54
C ALA A 115 11.93 -3.01 20.71
N ARG A 116 12.20 -2.56 21.95
CA ARG A 116 13.02 -1.37 22.25
C ARG A 116 14.15 -1.61 23.22
N THR A 117 14.08 -2.72 23.96
CA THR A 117 15.12 -3.11 24.92
C THR A 117 16.20 -4.01 24.30
N LYS A 118 16.05 -4.42 23.02
CA LYS A 118 17.06 -5.18 22.27
C LYS A 118 17.93 -4.28 21.41
#